data_AF-A0A257LHA2-F1
#
_entry.id   AF-A0A257LHA2-F1
#
_cell.length_a   1.000
_cell.length_b   1.000
_cell.length_c   1.000
_cell.angle_alpha   90.00
_cell.angle_beta   90.00
_cell.angle_gamma   90.00
#
_symmetry.space_group_name_H-M   'P 1'
#
loop_
_entity.id
_entity.type
_entity.pdbx_description
1 polymer ?
#
loop_
_entity_poly.entity_id
_entity_poly.type
_entity_poly.pdbx_seq_one_letter_code
_entity_poly.pdbx_strand_id
1 'polypeptide(L)'
;SYRPEGWVQHGMEKATRMRPLAEKYGLSMLQFASIWNLSHPAVESVVPTFVQEAHDGARPIEDKIREYAKLPNVRFTPEEVAQVAAIGDNTGCMTLKGASKRHAVSERPDEWPMRPELLELAGRYGLTSEW
;
A
#
# COMPACT_ATOMS: atom_id res chain seq x y z
N SER A 1 -2.34 7.05 -20.67
CA SER A 1 -2.13 6.16 -19.50
C SER A 1 -2.40 6.97 -18.24
N TYR A 2 -3.25 6.50 -17.32
CA TYR A 2 -3.49 7.18 -16.03
C TYR A 2 -2.31 7.04 -15.05
N ARG A 3 -1.39 6.10 -15.31
CA ARG A 3 -0.25 5.81 -14.44
C ARG A 3 1.02 6.48 -14.96
N PRO A 4 1.81 7.15 -14.11
CA PRO A 4 3.08 7.76 -14.49
C PRO A 4 4.03 6.75 -15.14
N GLU A 5 4.92 7.25 -15.99
CA GLU A 5 6.01 6.44 -16.52
C GLU A 5 6.89 5.88 -15.38
N GLY A 6 7.35 4.64 -15.51
CA GLY A 6 8.22 4.00 -14.52
C GLY A 6 7.55 3.52 -13.22
N TRP A 7 6.24 3.74 -13.03
CA TRP A 7 5.57 3.41 -11.76
C TRP A 7 5.67 1.91 -11.38
N VAL A 8 5.64 1.01 -12.38
CA VAL A 8 5.81 -0.45 -12.15
C VAL A 8 7.23 -0.74 -11.71
N GLN A 9 8.22 -0.21 -12.45
CA GLN A 9 9.64 -0.43 -12.19
C GLN A 9 10.00 0.02 -10.79
N HIS A 10 9.54 1.21 -10.39
CA HIS A 10 9.77 1.71 -9.03
C HIS A 10 9.13 0.82 -7.94
N GLY A 11 7.91 0.32 -8.18
CA GLY A 11 7.30 -0.68 -7.30
C GLY A 11 8.09 -1.98 -7.21
N MET A 12 8.65 -2.44 -8.34
CA MET A 12 9.45 -3.65 -8.42
C MET A 12 10.83 -3.52 -7.77
N GLU A 13 11.43 -2.33 -7.76
CA GLU A 13 12.65 -2.03 -6.98
C GLU A 13 12.41 -2.25 -5.48
N LYS A 14 11.28 -1.77 -4.96
CA LYS A 14 10.87 -1.98 -3.57
C LYS A 14 10.63 -3.46 -3.29
N ALA A 15 9.88 -4.15 -4.15
CA ALA A 15 9.65 -5.58 -4.02
C ALA A 15 10.96 -6.39 -4.03
N THR A 16 11.93 -6.00 -4.86
CA THR A 16 13.25 -6.63 -4.93
C THR A 16 14.02 -6.48 -3.62
N ARG A 17 13.97 -5.30 -2.98
CA ARG A 17 14.58 -5.07 -1.66
C ARG A 17 13.93 -5.88 -0.54
N MET A 18 12.68 -6.30 -0.69
CA MET A 18 11.96 -7.15 0.28
C MET A 18 12.29 -8.64 0.14
N ARG A 19 12.77 -9.09 -1.03
CA ARG A 19 13.04 -10.52 -1.32
C ARG A 19 13.96 -11.21 -0.33
N PRO A 20 15.07 -10.62 0.16
CA PRO A 20 15.95 -11.31 1.10
C PRO A 20 15.23 -11.74 2.39
N LEU A 21 14.27 -10.93 2.86
CA LEU A 21 13.47 -11.27 4.03
C LEU A 21 12.44 -12.38 3.70
N ALA A 22 11.83 -12.35 2.51
CA ALA A 22 10.97 -13.45 2.08
C ALA A 22 11.75 -14.78 2.00
N GLU A 23 12.95 -14.75 1.43
CA GLU A 23 13.85 -15.90 1.32
C GLU A 23 14.28 -16.45 2.68
N LYS A 24 14.59 -15.57 3.65
CA LYS A 24 14.90 -15.97 5.04
C LYS A 24 13.83 -16.88 5.65
N TYR A 25 12.56 -16.67 5.32
CA TYR A 25 11.43 -17.45 5.81
C TYR A 25 10.92 -18.51 4.82
N GLY A 26 11.55 -18.65 3.64
CA GLY A 26 11.10 -19.56 2.59
C GLY A 26 9.72 -19.19 2.02
N LEU A 27 9.37 -17.90 2.02
CA LEU A 27 8.07 -17.41 1.58
C LEU A 27 8.07 -17.03 0.10
N SER A 28 6.96 -17.29 -0.58
CA SER A 28 6.66 -16.57 -1.82
C SER A 28 6.35 -15.09 -1.53
N MET A 29 6.39 -14.23 -2.55
CA MET A 29 6.03 -12.81 -2.34
C MET A 29 4.56 -12.60 -1.93
N LEU A 30 3.65 -13.48 -2.38
CA LEU A 30 2.24 -13.46 -1.96
C LEU A 30 2.10 -13.82 -0.48
N GLN A 31 2.80 -14.87 -0.04
CA GLN A 31 2.82 -15.29 1.36
C GLN A 31 3.50 -14.24 2.22
N PHE A 32 4.64 -13.69 1.79
CA PHE A 32 5.36 -12.59 2.43
C PHE A 32 4.45 -11.39 2.71
N ALA A 33 3.71 -10.91 1.70
CA ALA A 33 2.78 -9.79 1.87
C ALA A 33 1.68 -10.11 2.91
N SER A 34 1.24 -11.36 2.96
CA SER A 34 0.22 -11.82 3.90
C SER A 34 0.77 -11.94 5.34
N ILE A 35 1.97 -12.50 5.50
CA ILE A 35 2.67 -12.61 6.78
C ILE A 35 3.01 -11.22 7.34
N TRP A 36 3.42 -10.27 6.49
CA TRP A 36 3.66 -8.90 6.95
C TRP A 36 2.40 -8.32 7.61
N ASN A 37 1.23 -8.39 6.95
CA ASN A 37 -0.04 -7.96 7.53
C ASN A 37 -0.36 -8.69 8.85
N LEU A 38 -0.24 -10.02 8.88
CA LEU A 38 -0.50 -10.83 10.08
C LEU A 38 0.50 -10.60 11.22
N SER A 39 1.64 -9.96 10.94
CA SER A 39 2.65 -9.60 11.95
C SER A 39 2.31 -8.34 12.74
N HIS A 40 1.25 -7.62 12.35
CA HIS A 40 0.72 -6.51 13.14
C HIS A 40 -0.27 -7.03 14.20
N PRO A 41 -0.11 -6.65 15.50
CA PRO A 41 -0.98 -7.13 16.57
C PRO A 41 -2.49 -6.88 16.37
N ALA A 42 -2.84 -5.83 15.62
CA ALA A 42 -4.23 -5.46 15.33
C ALA A 42 -4.88 -6.26 14.19
N VAL A 43 -4.13 -7.13 13.50
CA VAL A 43 -4.60 -7.86 12.31
C VAL A 43 -4.82 -9.33 12.66
N GLU A 44 -6.07 -9.72 12.77
CA GLU A 44 -6.44 -11.11 13.09
C GLU A 44 -6.52 -12.01 11.86
N SER A 45 -6.86 -11.45 10.70
CA SER A 45 -6.95 -12.19 9.44
C SER A 45 -6.53 -11.36 8.24
N VAL A 46 -6.11 -12.03 7.17
CA VAL A 46 -5.78 -11.42 5.88
C VAL A 46 -6.45 -12.22 4.76
N VAL A 47 -7.08 -11.51 3.83
CA VAL A 47 -7.76 -12.09 2.67
C VAL A 47 -7.28 -11.37 1.41
N PRO A 48 -6.27 -11.91 0.71
CA PRO A 48 -5.80 -11.32 -0.54
C PRO A 48 -6.88 -11.33 -1.61
N THR A 49 -6.98 -10.26 -2.39
CA THR A 49 -7.74 -10.29 -3.64
C THR A 49 -6.89 -10.93 -4.73
N PHE A 50 -7.32 -12.07 -5.25
CA PHE A 50 -6.66 -12.73 -6.37
C PHE A 50 -7.16 -12.16 -7.69
N VAL A 51 -6.23 -11.74 -8.55
CA VAL A 51 -6.52 -11.23 -9.89
C VAL A 51 -5.74 -12.06 -10.89
N GLN A 52 -6.35 -12.49 -11.99
CA GLN A 52 -5.63 -13.04 -13.14
C GLN A 52 -5.30 -11.90 -14.10
N GLU A 53 -4.04 -11.78 -14.49
CA GLU A 53 -3.62 -10.77 -15.44
C GLU A 53 -4.22 -11.05 -16.83
N ALA A 54 -4.60 -10.00 -17.56
CA ALA A 54 -5.26 -10.11 -18.86
C ALA A 54 -4.24 -10.26 -20.01
N HIS A 55 -3.45 -11.33 -19.99
CA HIS A 55 -2.53 -11.67 -21.07
C HIS A 55 -2.38 -13.20 -21.22
N ASP A 56 -2.00 -13.65 -22.40
CA ASP A 56 -1.72 -15.06 -22.66
C ASP A 56 -0.58 -15.55 -21.76
N GLY A 57 -0.76 -16.72 -21.16
CA GLY A 57 0.18 -17.29 -20.20
C GLY A 57 0.17 -16.62 -18.81
N ALA A 58 -0.79 -15.74 -18.52
CA ALA A 58 -0.96 -15.21 -17.16
C ALA A 58 -1.19 -16.35 -16.15
N ARG A 59 -0.66 -16.17 -14.95
CA ARG A 59 -0.78 -17.15 -13.89
C ARG A 59 -2.25 -17.30 -13.46
N PRO A 60 -2.83 -18.52 -13.48
CA PRO A 60 -4.20 -18.75 -13.05
C PRO A 60 -4.46 -18.32 -11.60
N ILE A 61 -5.67 -17.82 -11.32
CA ILE A 61 -6.08 -17.46 -9.95
C ILE A 61 -5.99 -18.69 -9.03
N GLU A 62 -6.37 -19.87 -9.51
CA GLU A 62 -6.36 -21.12 -8.75
C GLU A 62 -4.94 -21.49 -8.29
N ASP A 63 -3.92 -21.19 -9.08
CA ASP A 63 -2.53 -21.39 -8.66
C ASP A 63 -2.10 -20.42 -7.57
N LYS A 64 -2.58 -19.18 -7.60
CA LYS A 64 -2.35 -18.19 -6.54
C LYS A 64 -3.03 -18.64 -5.25
N ILE A 65 -4.25 -19.16 -5.34
CA ILE A 65 -5.00 -19.74 -4.21
C ILE A 65 -4.27 -20.96 -3.63
N ARG A 66 -3.80 -21.89 -4.47
CA ARG A 66 -3.04 -23.07 -4.02
C ARG A 66 -1.72 -22.72 -3.34
N GLU A 67 -1.05 -21.67 -3.81
CA GLU A 67 0.14 -21.13 -3.13
C GLU A 67 -0.22 -20.51 -1.78
N TYR A 68 -1.28 -19.71 -1.74
CA TYR A 68 -1.75 -19.07 -0.51
C TYR A 68 -2.22 -20.09 0.53
N ALA A 69 -2.86 -21.19 0.12
CA ALA A 69 -3.29 -22.26 1.01
C ALA A 69 -2.13 -22.92 1.78
N LYS A 70 -0.89 -22.73 1.33
CA LYS A 70 0.34 -23.22 1.99
C LYS A 70 0.99 -22.16 2.89
N LEU A 71 0.29 -21.07 3.21
CA LEU A 71 0.81 -20.00 4.07
C LEU A 71 1.28 -20.57 5.42
N PRO A 72 2.55 -20.43 5.78
CA PRO A 72 3.05 -20.96 7.04
C PRO A 72 2.62 -20.09 8.22
N ASN A 73 2.51 -20.68 9.40
CA ASN A 73 2.19 -19.93 10.62
C ASN A 73 3.46 -19.33 11.25
N VAL A 74 3.99 -18.28 10.64
CA VAL A 74 5.15 -17.51 11.13
C VAL A 74 4.75 -16.04 11.33
N ARG A 75 5.56 -15.29 12.08
CA ARG A 75 5.43 -13.85 12.26
C ARG A 75 6.80 -13.20 12.16
N PHE A 76 6.84 -12.01 11.56
CA PHE A 76 8.03 -11.18 11.54
C PHE A 76 8.23 -10.51 12.90
N THR A 77 9.49 -10.26 13.23
CA THR A 77 9.87 -9.45 14.39
C THR A 77 9.46 -7.99 14.18
N PRO A 78 9.31 -7.19 15.25
CA PRO A 78 9.04 -5.77 15.14
C PRO A 78 10.04 -5.03 14.24
N GLU A 79 11.32 -5.41 14.28
CA GLU A 79 12.39 -4.83 13.48
C GLU A 79 12.20 -5.13 11.99
N GLU A 80 11.82 -6.37 11.65
CA GLU A 80 11.52 -6.77 10.27
C GLU A 80 10.25 -6.10 9.74
N VAL A 81 9.21 -5.98 10.56
CA VAL A 81 8.00 -5.22 10.20
C VAL A 81 8.37 -3.78 9.87
N ALA A 82 9.19 -3.13 10.71
CA ALA A 82 9.67 -1.77 10.51
C ALA A 82 10.55 -1.64 9.25
N GLN A 83 11.40 -2.64 8.97
CA GLN A 83 12.22 -2.68 7.76
C GLN A 83 11.36 -2.67 6.50
N VAL A 84 10.33 -3.52 6.44
CA VAL A 84 9.42 -3.59 5.29
C VAL A 84 8.61 -2.30 5.14
N ALA A 85 8.16 -1.72 6.25
CA ALA A 85 7.50 -0.41 6.25
C ALA A 85 8.41 0.68 5.66
N ALA A 86 9.68 0.73 6.05
CA ALA A 86 10.65 1.70 5.54
C ALA A 86 10.95 1.53 4.03
N ILE A 87 10.94 0.30 3.50
CA ILE A 87 11.07 0.06 2.06
C ILE A 87 9.80 0.51 1.32
N GLY A 88 8.63 0.22 1.90
CA GLY A 88 7.32 0.52 1.33
C GLY A 88 6.97 2.01 1.36
N ASP A 89 7.60 2.80 2.22
CA ASP A 89 7.26 4.20 2.46
C ASP A 89 7.22 5.01 1.15
N ASN A 90 6.07 5.63 0.93
CA ASN A 90 5.70 6.42 -0.23
C ASN A 90 5.36 7.87 0.18
N THR A 91 5.73 8.28 1.40
CA THR A 91 5.46 9.62 1.91
C THR A 91 5.96 10.68 0.93
N GLY A 92 5.05 11.58 0.53
CA GLY A 92 5.35 12.66 -0.40
C GLY A 92 5.50 12.25 -1.87
N CYS A 93 5.24 11.00 -2.26
CA CYS A 93 5.38 10.58 -3.66
C CYS A 93 4.23 11.06 -4.57
N MET A 94 3.14 11.55 -3.98
CA MET A 94 2.00 12.11 -4.69
C MET A 94 1.43 13.30 -3.95
N THR A 95 0.99 14.30 -4.70
CA THR A 95 0.11 15.35 -4.17
C THR A 95 -1.22 14.71 -3.78
N LEU A 96 -1.61 14.86 -2.52
CA LEU A 96 -2.90 14.38 -2.05
C LEU A 96 -4.02 15.15 -2.74
N LYS A 97 -5.04 14.40 -3.16
CA LYS A 97 -6.30 14.94 -3.67
C LYS A 97 -7.13 15.51 -2.52
N GLY A 98 -8.06 16.41 -2.83
CA GLY A 98 -9.03 16.96 -1.89
C GLY A 98 -8.85 18.45 -1.57
N ALA A 99 -9.39 18.85 -0.42
CA ALA A 99 -9.34 20.23 0.05
C ALA A 99 -7.92 20.60 0.53
N SER A 100 -7.32 21.65 -0.04
CA SER A 100 -6.03 22.15 0.45
C SER A 100 -5.87 23.65 0.22
N LYS A 101 -4.91 24.28 0.90
CA LYS A 101 -4.53 25.69 0.67
C LYS A 101 -3.83 25.89 -0.68
N ARG A 102 -3.46 24.81 -1.39
CA ARG A 102 -2.74 24.85 -2.67
C ARG A 102 -3.64 25.27 -3.83
N HIS A 103 -4.95 25.13 -3.67
CA HIS A 103 -5.93 25.49 -4.68
C HIS A 103 -6.59 26.81 -4.29
N ALA A 104 -6.46 27.83 -5.14
CA ALA A 104 -7.22 29.08 -5.02
C ALA A 104 -8.58 28.96 -5.75
N VAL A 105 -8.60 28.21 -6.84
CA VAL A 105 -9.77 27.79 -7.62
C VAL A 105 -9.58 26.33 -8.02
N SER A 106 -10.64 25.64 -8.45
CA SER A 106 -10.50 24.29 -9.01
C SER A 106 -11.34 24.09 -10.25
N GLU A 107 -10.71 23.49 -11.24
CA GLU A 107 -11.31 23.02 -12.49
C GLU A 107 -11.48 21.49 -12.51
N ARG A 108 -11.07 20.80 -11.42
CA ARG A 108 -11.05 19.35 -11.31
C ARG A 108 -11.96 18.86 -10.19
N PRO A 109 -12.65 17.71 -10.36
CA PRO A 109 -13.63 17.24 -9.38
C PRO A 109 -13.01 16.71 -8.07
N ASP A 110 -11.72 16.39 -8.07
CA ASP A 110 -11.03 15.70 -6.98
C ASP A 110 -10.03 16.58 -6.20
N GLU A 111 -9.98 17.89 -6.47
CA GLU A 111 -9.20 18.87 -5.71
C GLU A 111 -9.99 20.18 -5.60
N TRP A 112 -9.92 20.90 -4.49
CA TRP A 112 -10.63 22.17 -4.31
C TRP A 112 -9.99 23.06 -3.24
N PRO A 113 -10.26 24.39 -3.26
CA PRO A 113 -9.81 25.29 -2.21
C PRO A 113 -10.33 24.88 -0.85
N MET A 114 -9.51 25.03 0.19
CA MET A 114 -9.99 24.89 1.56
C MET A 114 -11.17 25.84 1.83
N ARG A 115 -12.27 25.33 2.37
CA ARG A 115 -13.50 26.10 2.64
C ARG A 115 -13.72 26.30 4.14
N PRO A 116 -14.38 27.40 4.57
CA PRO A 116 -14.58 27.70 5.98
C PRO A 116 -15.21 26.55 6.78
N GLU A 117 -16.19 25.84 6.22
CA GLU A 117 -16.86 24.73 6.88
C GLU A 117 -15.93 23.52 7.11
N LEU A 118 -14.92 23.32 6.25
CA LEU A 118 -13.93 22.26 6.43
C LEU A 118 -12.92 22.61 7.53
N LEU A 119 -12.58 23.90 7.67
CA LEU A 119 -11.73 24.40 8.76
C LEU A 119 -12.47 24.32 10.11
N GLU A 120 -13.76 24.63 10.13
CA GLU A 120 -14.58 24.45 11.32
C GLU A 120 -14.63 22.97 11.72
N LEU A 121 -14.87 22.07 10.77
CA LEU A 121 -14.87 20.64 11.02
C LEU A 121 -13.51 20.16 11.55
N ALA A 122 -12.41 20.57 10.92
CA ALA A 122 -11.06 20.26 11.37
C ALA A 122 -10.83 20.71 12.83
N GLY A 123 -11.28 21.91 13.18
CA GLY A 123 -11.21 22.45 14.53
C GLY A 123 -11.95 21.60 15.57
N ARG A 124 -13.13 21.06 15.22
CA ARG A 124 -13.90 20.16 16.12
C ARG A 124 -13.14 18.88 16.49
N TYR A 125 -12.20 18.46 15.65
CA TYR A 125 -11.37 17.28 15.87
C TYR A 125 -9.92 17.60 16.29
N GLY A 126 -9.61 18.88 16.57
CA GLY A 126 -8.26 19.29 16.96
C GLY A 126 -7.22 19.13 15.85
N LEU A 127 -7.64 19.11 14.59
CA LEU A 127 -6.75 19.03 13.43
C LEU A 127 -6.17 20.41 13.10
N THR A 128 -4.99 20.46 12.48
CA THR A 128 -4.29 21.72 12.16
C THR A 128 -4.93 22.48 10.98
N SER A 129 -4.30 23.56 10.50
CA SER A 129 -4.72 24.26 9.28
C SER A 129 -3.67 24.22 8.17
N GLU A 130 -2.57 23.50 8.36
CA GLU A 130 -1.39 23.49 7.50
C GLU A 130 -1.48 22.36 6.45
N TRP A 131 -2.42 22.47 5.49
CA TRP A 131 -2.71 21.43 4.48
C TRP A 131 -2.56 21.89 3.03
#